data_AF-A0A957EB33-F1
#
_entry.id   AF-A0A957EB33-F1
#
_cell.length_a   1.000
_cell.length_b   1.000
_cell.length_c   1.000
_cell.angle_alpha   90.00
_cell.angle_beta   90.00
_cell.angle_gamma   90.00
#
_symmetry.space_group_name_H-M   'P 1'
#
loop_
_entity.id
_entity.type
_entity.pdbx_description
1 polymer ?
#
loop_
_entity_poly.entity_id
_entity_poly.type
_entity_poly.pdbx_seq_one_letter_code
_entity_poly.pdbx_strand_id
1 'polypeptide(L)'
;MSENEKKLFKDYFDENLVRRMAGMITAVHPQFPAEAFVNQIVPQLDVLEMKERSTVFVQALRDHLPTGFASAWAVLEDALGAELSGADGVFADGWHYWPIAQFIET
;
A
#
# COMPACT_ATOMS: atom_id res chain seq x y z
N MET A 1 3.55 -28.14 -15.19
CA MET A 1 4.26 -27.44 -14.09
C MET A 1 4.88 -26.21 -14.71
N SER A 2 4.20 -25.05 -14.67
CA SER A 2 4.82 -23.80 -15.13
C SER A 2 5.61 -23.20 -13.99
N GLU A 3 6.79 -22.67 -14.32
CA GLU A 3 7.73 -22.01 -13.41
C GLU A 3 7.01 -21.08 -12.44
N ASN A 4 7.15 -21.39 -11.15
CA ASN A 4 6.84 -20.46 -10.08
C ASN A 4 7.97 -19.42 -10.09
N GLU A 5 7.82 -18.39 -10.92
CA GLU A 5 8.75 -17.28 -11.01
C GLU A 5 8.88 -16.67 -9.61
N LYS A 6 10.08 -16.78 -9.03
CA LYS A 6 10.34 -16.41 -7.64
C LYS A 6 10.35 -14.88 -7.57
N LYS A 7 9.17 -14.26 -7.45
CA LYS A 7 9.02 -12.80 -7.29
C LYS A 7 10.02 -12.36 -6.22
N LEU A 8 10.95 -11.48 -6.58
CA LEU A 8 11.93 -10.99 -5.61
C LEU A 8 11.20 -10.10 -4.62
N PHE A 9 11.68 -10.05 -3.39
CA PHE A 9 11.02 -9.29 -2.32
C PHE A 9 10.88 -7.79 -2.62
N LYS A 10 11.75 -7.25 -3.47
CA LYS A 10 11.66 -5.88 -3.98
C LYS A 10 10.49 -5.64 -4.95
N ASP A 11 9.97 -6.70 -5.56
CA ASP A 11 8.83 -6.66 -6.49
C ASP A 11 7.49 -6.57 -5.75
N TYR A 12 7.49 -6.54 -4.41
CA TYR A 12 6.28 -6.26 -3.63
C TYR A 12 5.96 -4.77 -3.60
N PHE A 13 6.97 -3.89 -3.57
CA PHE A 13 6.79 -2.43 -3.67
C PHE A 13 6.97 -2.00 -5.13
N ASP A 14 5.96 -2.31 -5.94
CA ASP A 14 5.89 -2.04 -7.38
C ASP A 14 4.73 -1.09 -7.73
N GLU A 15 4.66 -0.65 -8.99
CA GLU A 15 3.58 0.21 -9.48
C GLU A 15 2.20 -0.44 -9.31
N ASN A 16 2.10 -1.77 -9.44
CA ASN A 16 0.84 -2.48 -9.25
C ASN A 16 0.32 -2.34 -7.82
N LEU A 17 1.21 -2.43 -6.83
CA LEU A 17 0.85 -2.20 -5.43
C LEU A 17 0.38 -0.75 -5.21
N VAL A 18 1.08 0.24 -5.78
CA VAL A 18 0.68 1.66 -5.68
C VAL A 18 -0.75 1.85 -6.20
N ARG A 19 -1.02 1.34 -7.40
CA ARG A 19 -2.33 1.47 -8.05
C ARG A 19 -3.42 0.70 -7.30
N ARG A 20 -3.11 -0.49 -6.77
CA ARG A 20 -4.02 -1.28 -5.95
C ARG A 20 -4.41 -0.52 -4.68
N MET A 21 -3.43 0.01 -3.97
CA MET A 21 -3.67 0.82 -2.77
C MET A 21 -4.49 2.06 -3.08
N ALA A 22 -4.17 2.79 -4.15
CA ALA A 22 -4.93 3.96 -4.56
C ALA A 22 -6.41 3.60 -4.80
N GLY A 23 -6.68 2.49 -5.48
CA GLY A 23 -8.04 2.01 -5.70
C GLY A 23 -8.78 1.63 -4.41
N MET A 24 -8.10 0.92 -3.49
CA MET A 24 -8.67 0.56 -2.19
C MET A 24 -9.04 1.79 -1.37
N ILE A 25 -8.16 2.78 -1.30
CA ILE A 25 -8.39 4.01 -0.55
C ILE A 25 -9.50 4.83 -1.20
N THR A 26 -9.49 4.99 -2.53
CA THR A 26 -10.54 5.74 -3.25
C THR A 26 -11.92 5.11 -3.08
N ALA A 27 -12.02 3.78 -2.93
CA ALA A 27 -13.30 3.11 -2.72
C ALA A 27 -14.01 3.54 -1.43
N VAL A 28 -13.25 3.84 -0.37
CA VAL A 28 -13.78 4.28 0.94
C VAL A 28 -13.65 5.78 1.17
N HIS A 29 -12.75 6.44 0.45
CA HIS A 29 -12.48 7.87 0.50
C HIS A 29 -12.44 8.46 -0.92
N PRO A 30 -13.59 8.75 -1.56
CA PRO A 30 -13.66 9.17 -2.97
C PRO A 30 -12.90 10.46 -3.31
N GLN A 31 -12.62 11.30 -2.30
CA GLN A 31 -11.83 12.53 -2.43
C GLN A 31 -10.31 12.30 -2.34
N PHE A 32 -9.87 11.05 -2.17
CA PHE A 32 -8.45 10.68 -2.22
C PHE A 32 -7.85 11.04 -3.58
N PRO A 33 -6.73 11.80 -3.63
CA PRO A 33 -6.11 12.20 -4.88
C PRO A 33 -5.25 11.07 -5.48
N ALA A 34 -5.90 9.99 -5.93
CA ALA A 34 -5.26 8.76 -6.39
C ALA A 34 -4.16 8.97 -7.46
N GLU A 35 -4.42 9.82 -8.46
CA GLU A 35 -3.42 10.11 -9.49
C GLU A 35 -2.19 10.84 -8.93
N ALA A 36 -2.38 11.78 -7.99
CA ALA A 36 -1.27 12.47 -7.35
C ALA A 36 -0.43 11.50 -6.50
N PHE A 37 -1.09 10.61 -5.74
CA PHE A 37 -0.44 9.55 -4.98
C PHE A 37 0.40 8.62 -5.87
N VAL A 38 -0.16 8.16 -7.00
CA VAL A 38 0.57 7.31 -7.96
C VAL A 38 1.76 8.06 -8.55
N ASN A 39 1.56 9.31 -8.98
CA ASN A 39 2.59 10.14 -9.59
C ASN A 39 3.71 10.53 -8.63
N GLN A 40 3.43 10.59 -7.32
CA GLN A 40 4.45 10.78 -6.30
C GLN A 40 5.37 9.54 -6.20
N ILE A 41 4.81 8.34 -6.22
CA ILE A 41 5.56 7.12 -5.88
C ILE A 41 6.27 6.52 -7.11
N VAL A 42 5.54 6.29 -8.22
CA VAL A 42 6.00 5.45 -9.33
C VAL A 42 7.36 5.90 -9.92
N PRO A 43 7.61 7.20 -10.18
CA PRO A 43 8.90 7.64 -10.73
C PRO A 43 10.12 7.35 -9.85
N GLN A 44 9.90 7.12 -8.55
CA GLN A 44 10.98 6.85 -7.59
C GLN A 44 11.33 5.37 -7.50
N LEU A 45 10.44 4.46 -7.93
CA LEU A 45 10.62 3.02 -7.67
C LEU A 45 11.79 2.41 -8.44
N ASP A 46 12.09 2.91 -9.65
CA ASP A 46 13.10 2.32 -10.54
C ASP A 46 14.53 2.36 -9.96
N VAL A 47 14.83 3.38 -9.15
CA VAL A 47 16.19 3.63 -8.65
C VAL A 47 16.38 3.28 -7.17
N LEU A 48 15.30 2.99 -6.46
CA LEU A 48 15.31 2.78 -5.01
C LEU A 48 15.37 1.31 -4.62
N GLU A 49 16.08 1.03 -3.53
CA GLU A 49 16.07 -0.27 -2.87
C GLU A 49 14.81 -0.44 -2.02
N MET A 50 14.49 -1.69 -1.66
CA MET A 50 13.20 -2.05 -1.05
C MET A 50 12.84 -1.24 0.22
N LYS A 51 13.81 -0.98 1.10
CA LYS A 51 13.59 -0.17 2.31
C LYS A 51 13.23 1.29 1.99
N GLU A 52 13.83 1.85 0.96
CA GLU A 52 13.57 3.22 0.53
C GLU A 52 12.21 3.31 -0.16
N ARG A 53 11.85 2.32 -0.99
CA ARG A 53 10.51 2.23 -1.58
C ARG A 53 9.42 2.23 -0.52
N SER A 54 9.58 1.44 0.54
CA SER A 54 8.68 1.45 1.69
C SER A 54 8.50 2.86 2.29
N THR A 55 9.59 3.60 2.45
CA THR A 55 9.54 4.96 3.00
C THR A 55 8.78 5.91 2.07
N VAL A 56 8.95 5.78 0.75
CA VAL A 56 8.20 6.57 -0.24
C VAL A 56 6.70 6.29 -0.16
N PHE A 57 6.29 5.02 0.01
CA PHE A 57 4.87 4.67 0.20
C PHE A 57 4.29 5.32 1.45
N VAL A 58 4.98 5.20 2.60
CA VAL A 58 4.51 5.79 3.86
C VAL A 58 4.42 7.32 3.76
N GLN A 59 5.41 7.96 3.13
CA GLN A 59 5.39 9.41 2.95
C GLN A 59 4.23 9.85 2.06
N ALA A 60 4.00 9.17 0.93
CA ALA A 60 2.87 9.49 0.05
C ALA A 60 1.51 9.26 0.74
N LEU A 61 1.38 8.25 1.61
CA LEU A 61 0.19 8.09 2.44
C LEU A 61 -0.02 9.29 3.36
N ARG A 62 1.04 9.76 4.04
CA ARG A 62 0.98 10.94 4.92
C ARG A 62 0.65 12.22 4.18
N ASP A 63 1.16 12.37 2.96
CA ASP A 63 0.97 13.57 2.13
C ASP A 63 -0.44 13.66 1.55
N HIS A 64 -1.09 12.51 1.31
CA HIS A 64 -2.37 12.45 0.60
C HIS A 64 -3.58 12.02 1.44
N LEU A 65 -3.37 11.47 2.64
CA LEU A 65 -4.45 11.19 3.59
C LEU A 65 -4.78 12.42 4.43
N PRO A 66 -5.96 12.42 5.10
CA PRO A 66 -6.30 13.46 6.07
C PRO A 66 -5.19 13.66 7.11
N THR A 67 -4.93 14.92 7.45
CA THR A 67 -3.87 15.27 8.41
C THR A 67 -4.17 14.69 9.79
N GLY A 68 -3.16 14.08 10.40
CA GLY A 68 -3.22 13.49 11.74
C GLY A 68 -3.44 11.98 11.70
N PHE A 69 -2.71 11.27 12.58
CA PHE A 69 -2.68 9.81 12.58
C PHE A 69 -4.07 9.17 12.68
N ALA A 70 -4.91 9.64 13.61
CA ALA A 70 -6.24 9.06 13.81
C ALA A 70 -7.15 9.18 12.56
N SER A 71 -7.10 10.32 11.86
CA SER A 71 -7.90 10.55 10.66
C SER A 71 -7.38 9.77 9.46
N ALA A 72 -6.06 9.68 9.30
CA ALA A 72 -5.44 8.84 8.27
C ALA A 72 -5.70 7.35 8.53
N TRP A 73 -5.57 6.91 9.79
CA TRP A 73 -5.82 5.52 10.19
C TRP A 73 -7.27 5.12 9.94
N ALA A 74 -8.24 5.96 10.27
CA ALA A 74 -9.66 5.65 10.02
C ALA A 74 -9.92 5.31 8.54
N VAL A 75 -9.33 6.06 7.61
CA VAL A 75 -9.44 5.78 6.17
C VAL A 75 -8.76 4.46 5.79
N LEU A 76 -7.56 4.22 6.34
CA LEU A 76 -6.82 2.99 6.05
C LEU A 76 -7.50 1.76 6.63
N GLU A 77 -8.06 1.85 7.83
CA GLU A 77 -8.84 0.81 8.51
C GLU A 77 -10.10 0.46 7.70
N ASP A 78 -10.85 1.46 7.24
CA ASP A 78 -11.99 1.24 6.34
C ASP A 78 -11.55 0.55 5.03
N ALA A 79 -10.38 0.92 4.49
CA ALA A 79 -9.83 0.35 3.26
C ALA A 79 -9.34 -1.10 3.42
N LEU A 80 -9.04 -1.57 4.64
CA LEU A 80 -8.74 -2.98 4.92
C LEU A 80 -9.98 -3.86 4.73
N GLY A 81 -11.18 -3.29 4.86
CA GLY A 81 -12.45 -4.00 4.71
C GLY A 81 -12.76 -4.91 5.90
N ALA A 82 -13.61 -5.92 5.65
CA ALA A 82 -14.04 -6.84 6.70
C ALA A 82 -12.89 -7.74 7.18
N GLU A 83 -12.90 -8.06 8.48
CA GLU A 83 -11.98 -9.03 9.05
C GLU A 83 -12.07 -10.38 8.33
N LEU A 84 -10.93 -10.98 8.02
CA LEU A 84 -10.86 -12.25 7.30
C LEU A 84 -11.40 -13.38 8.20
N SER A 85 -12.47 -14.05 7.78
CA SER A 85 -13.01 -15.22 8.47
C SER A 85 -12.19 -16.48 8.15
N GLY A 86 -11.05 -16.67 8.81
CA GLY A 86 -10.24 -17.90 8.74
C GLY A 86 -8.73 -17.68 8.63
N ALA A 87 -7.95 -18.71 9.01
CA ALA A 87 -6.49 -18.65 9.06
C ALA A 87 -5.80 -18.65 7.66
N ASP A 88 -6.55 -18.99 6.61
CA ASP A 88 -5.99 -19.27 5.27
C ASP A 88 -5.69 -18.00 4.45
N GLY A 89 -6.23 -16.84 4.83
CA GLY A 89 -6.13 -15.59 4.05
C GLY A 89 -4.87 -14.76 4.27
N VAL A 90 -4.15 -14.97 5.38
CA VAL A 90 -3.06 -14.06 5.81
C VAL A 90 -1.77 -14.28 5.00
N PHE A 91 -1.45 -15.52 4.64
CA PHE A 91 -0.18 -15.87 4.00
C PHE A 91 -0.23 -15.93 2.46
N ALA A 92 -1.40 -16.07 1.85
CA ALA A 92 -1.53 -16.11 0.39
C ALA A 92 -1.72 -14.71 -0.22
N ASP A 93 -2.49 -13.83 0.42
CA ASP A 93 -2.89 -12.54 -0.15
C ASP A 93 -2.49 -11.32 0.68
N GLY A 94 -2.00 -11.43 1.92
CA GLY A 94 -1.83 -10.27 2.82
C GLY A 94 -0.67 -9.30 2.53
N TRP A 95 0.25 -9.63 1.61
CA TRP A 95 1.47 -8.85 1.38
C TRP A 95 1.23 -7.39 0.95
N HIS A 96 0.12 -7.12 0.26
CA HIS A 96 -0.23 -5.77 -0.20
C HIS A 96 -0.66 -4.83 0.94
N TYR A 97 -0.90 -5.36 2.14
CA TYR A 97 -1.18 -4.54 3.33
C TYR A 97 0.09 -4.07 4.05
N TRP A 98 1.28 -4.54 3.65
CA TRP A 98 2.50 -4.18 4.38
C TRP A 98 2.78 -2.66 4.43
N PRO A 99 2.58 -1.85 3.38
CA PRO A 99 2.74 -0.41 3.50
C PRO A 99 1.86 0.23 4.60
N ILE A 100 0.69 -0.36 4.87
CA ILE A 100 -0.20 0.08 5.95
C ILE A 100 0.39 -0.27 7.32
N ALA A 101 0.96 -1.46 7.49
CA ALA A 101 1.67 -1.79 8.74
C ALA A 101 2.85 -0.85 9.00
N GLN A 102 3.63 -0.52 7.96
CA GLN A 102 4.76 0.41 8.08
C GLN A 102 4.32 1.85 8.40
N PHE A 103 3.14 2.26 7.91
CA PHE A 103 2.54 3.54 8.27
C PHE A 103 2.20 3.62 9.78
N ILE A 104 1.81 2.51 10.41
CA ILE A 104 1.53 2.44 11.85
C ILE A 104 2.83 2.47 12.67
N GLU A 105 3.89 1.83 12.18
CA GLU A 105 5.17 1.68 12.88
C GLU A 105 5.99 2.98 12.99
N THR A 106 5.72 3.98 12.13
CA THR A 106 6.58 5.15 11.94
C THR A 106 5.84 6.46 12.18
#